data_AF-I6TWP9-F1
#
_entry.id   AF-I6TWP9-F1
#
_cell.length_a   1.000
_cell.length_b   1.000
_cell.length_c   1.000
_cell.angle_alpha   90.00
_cell.angle_beta   90.00
_cell.angle_gamma   90.00
#
_symmetry.space_group_name_H-M   'P 1'
#
loop_
_entity.id
_entity.type
_entity.pdbx_description
1 polymer ?
#
loop_
_entity_poly.entity_id
_entity_poly.type
_entity_poly.pdbx_seq_one_letter_code
_entity_poly.pdbx_strand_id
1 'polypeptide(L)'
;MVRYVIPLMLVTLIVNLVFALPESYDTNALLRLYDTNKEILSKFDYTPEIKREEITSELEHDNLVFAFEKLSKLSLTTIHILESKEGTIDSKEILEARISRVEYYLNLLPSNRKTLKIKEKINAAKEELKNGKIEIATNYTSEAYRLLDDVLTSGEPLEIDPKTRAIILLEKFNRTIIYATQIFIASGSNTSYEALYLQKLIERCDKLIESERYLEALYELEGNIGYVEMFQNELESIYVDYIKNRFETERKEYLIQLMLSLNRIKSLVKEAEKIELVEIASADLNLALKDVNLGRYETAYLRVRRASKILDYLVRTMEV
;
A
#
# COMPACT_ATOMS: atom_id res chain seq x y z
N MET A 1 14.58 5.53 16.29
CA MET A 1 14.42 4.07 16.50
C MET A 1 12.99 3.70 16.93
N VAL A 2 12.35 4.43 17.86
CA VAL A 2 10.93 4.26 18.28
C VAL A 2 9.91 4.41 17.13
N ARG A 3 10.27 5.22 16.11
CA ARG A 3 9.46 5.58 14.92
C ARG A 3 8.90 4.41 14.10
N TYR A 4 9.49 3.22 14.20
CA TYR A 4 9.05 2.01 13.51
C TYR A 4 8.62 0.90 14.48
N VAL A 5 8.95 1.00 15.76
CA VAL A 5 8.77 -0.08 16.74
C VAL A 5 7.33 -0.16 17.23
N ILE A 6 6.70 0.98 17.54
CA ILE A 6 5.33 1.02 18.06
C ILE A 6 4.29 0.59 17.00
N PRO A 7 4.35 1.08 15.74
CA PRO A 7 3.44 0.61 14.70
C PRO A 7 3.67 -0.87 14.35
N LEU A 8 4.92 -1.32 14.33
CA LEU A 8 5.25 -2.73 14.08
C LEU A 8 4.75 -3.63 15.21
N MET A 9 4.86 -3.20 16.47
CA MET A 9 4.32 -3.91 17.64
C MET A 9 2.78 -3.99 17.61
N LEU A 10 2.09 -2.90 17.28
CA LEU A 10 0.63 -2.87 17.13
C LEU A 10 0.17 -3.77 15.97
N VAL A 11 0.88 -3.75 14.84
CA VAL A 11 0.60 -4.66 13.71
C VAL A 11 0.82 -6.11 14.15
N THR A 12 1.89 -6.44 14.88
CA THR A 12 2.08 -7.81 15.40
C THR A 12 1.01 -8.20 16.42
N LEU A 13 0.55 -7.28 17.28
CA LEU A 13 -0.51 -7.55 18.26
C LEU A 13 -1.85 -7.86 17.57
N ILE A 14 -2.21 -7.11 16.53
CA ILE A 14 -3.43 -7.28 15.73
C ILE A 14 -3.36 -8.56 14.88
N VAL A 15 -2.21 -8.81 14.25
CA VAL A 15 -1.98 -10.02 13.45
C VAL A 15 -2.07 -11.28 14.33
N ASN A 16 -1.51 -11.25 15.53
CA ASN A 16 -1.55 -12.40 16.45
C ASN A 16 -2.96 -12.71 16.99
N LEU A 17 -3.85 -11.71 17.10
CA LEU A 17 -5.25 -11.90 17.51
C LEU A 17 -6.07 -12.63 16.43
N VAL A 18 -5.69 -12.49 15.15
CA VAL A 18 -6.33 -13.14 13.99
C VAL A 18 -5.82 -14.57 13.78
N PHE A 19 -4.60 -14.89 14.23
CA PHE A 19 -3.98 -16.21 14.10
C PHE A 19 -4.23 -17.17 15.28
N ALA A 20 -5.04 -16.79 16.28
CA ALA A 20 -5.39 -17.62 17.43
C ALA A 20 -6.48 -18.69 17.15
N LEU A 21 -6.54 -19.22 15.92
CA LEU A 21 -7.43 -20.32 15.50
C LEU A 21 -6.62 -21.61 15.26
N PRO A 22 -7.19 -22.81 15.51
CA PRO A 22 -6.53 -23.83 16.32
C PRO A 22 -5.51 -24.76 15.66
N GLU A 23 -5.08 -24.58 14.41
CA GLU A 23 -4.29 -25.62 13.74
C GLU A 23 -3.00 -25.08 13.10
N SER A 24 -1.88 -25.31 13.79
CA SER A 24 -0.47 -25.01 13.45
C SER A 24 0.00 -23.56 13.64
N TYR A 25 0.12 -23.16 14.91
CA TYR A 25 0.66 -21.87 15.33
C TYR A 25 2.21 -21.87 15.33
N ASP A 26 2.87 -20.81 14.80
CA ASP A 26 4.34 -20.67 14.84
C ASP A 26 4.79 -20.21 16.23
N THR A 27 4.98 -21.18 17.13
CA THR A 27 5.46 -20.96 18.51
C THR A 27 6.80 -20.22 18.56
N ASN A 28 7.66 -20.36 17.54
CA ASN A 28 8.92 -19.63 17.46
C ASN A 28 8.71 -18.15 17.16
N ALA A 29 7.63 -17.77 16.46
CA ALA A 29 7.30 -16.36 16.23
C ALA A 29 6.95 -15.63 17.54
N LEU A 30 6.19 -16.28 18.44
CA LEU A 30 5.86 -15.71 19.76
C LEU A 30 7.10 -15.53 20.64
N LEU A 31 8.03 -16.48 20.60
CA LEU A 31 9.29 -16.33 21.34
C LEU A 31 10.17 -15.23 20.75
N ARG A 32 10.20 -15.04 19.42
CA ARG A 32 10.88 -13.89 18.79
C ARG A 32 10.27 -12.55 19.20
N LEU A 33 8.96 -12.50 19.41
CA LEU A 33 8.27 -11.29 19.91
C LEU A 33 8.65 -10.98 21.36
N TYR A 34 8.78 -12.01 22.20
CA TYR A 34 9.33 -11.84 23.54
C TYR A 34 10.74 -11.25 23.48
N ASP A 35 11.62 -11.85 22.68
CA ASP A 35 13.02 -11.46 22.58
C ASP A 35 13.14 -9.99 22.08
N THR A 36 12.29 -9.59 21.14
CA THR A 36 12.22 -8.20 20.63
C THR A 36 11.77 -7.23 21.73
N ASN A 37 10.71 -7.56 22.47
CA ASN A 37 10.24 -6.72 23.58
C ASN A 37 11.31 -6.56 24.66
N LYS A 38 11.99 -7.65 25.02
CA LYS A 38 13.09 -7.64 25.99
C LYS A 38 14.26 -6.76 25.53
N GLU A 39 14.64 -6.84 24.25
CA GLU A 39 15.70 -6.00 23.68
C GLU A 39 15.34 -4.51 23.70
N ILE A 40 14.06 -4.19 23.54
CA ILE A 40 13.60 -2.80 23.58
C ILE A 40 13.57 -2.30 25.03
N LEU A 41 13.02 -3.09 25.95
CA LEU A 41 12.97 -2.76 27.37
C LEU A 41 14.37 -2.58 27.98
N SER A 42 15.34 -3.42 27.58
CA SER A 42 16.72 -3.31 28.06
C SER A 42 17.40 -2.01 27.62
N LYS A 43 17.00 -1.40 26.50
CA LYS A 43 17.48 -0.06 26.06
C LYS A 43 17.01 1.07 26.98
N PHE A 44 16.06 0.81 27.87
CA PHE A 44 15.54 1.73 28.86
C PHE A 44 15.77 1.25 30.30
N ASP A 45 16.77 0.37 30.50
CA ASP A 45 17.12 -0.25 31.79
C ASP A 45 15.94 -0.96 32.48
N TYR A 46 14.98 -1.46 31.70
CA TYR A 46 13.80 -2.13 32.20
C TYR A 46 13.91 -3.64 31.99
N THR A 47 13.60 -4.42 33.03
CA THR A 47 13.58 -5.88 32.96
C THR A 47 12.13 -6.37 32.86
N PRO A 48 11.79 -7.22 31.88
CA PRO A 48 10.46 -7.82 31.79
C PRO A 48 10.09 -8.55 33.08
N GLU A 49 8.91 -8.28 33.64
CA GLU A 49 8.37 -9.05 34.78
C GLU A 49 8.00 -10.48 34.36
N ILE A 50 7.51 -10.63 33.13
CA ILE A 50 7.17 -11.91 32.53
C ILE A 50 8.45 -12.55 32.00
N LYS A 51 8.77 -13.76 32.49
CA LYS A 51 9.93 -14.51 32.02
C LYS A 51 9.64 -15.28 30.74
N ARG A 52 10.67 -15.51 29.93
CA ARG A 52 10.57 -16.27 28.67
C ARG A 52 10.05 -17.68 28.92
N GLU A 53 10.54 -18.29 29.99
CA GLU A 53 10.20 -19.65 30.42
C GLU A 53 8.71 -19.80 30.74
N GLU A 54 8.08 -18.75 31.26
CA GLU A 54 6.64 -18.74 31.55
C GLU A 54 5.78 -18.73 30.30
N ILE A 55 6.28 -18.23 29.17
CA ILE A 55 5.60 -18.27 27.87
C ILE A 55 5.88 -19.62 27.20
N THR A 56 7.14 -20.09 27.24
CA THR A 56 7.51 -21.40 26.72
C THR A 56 6.71 -22.52 27.38
N SER A 57 6.52 -22.47 28.70
CA SER A 57 5.71 -23.44 29.44
C SER A 57 4.25 -23.45 28.97
N GLU A 58 3.63 -22.30 28.69
CA GLU A 58 2.24 -22.29 28.19
C GLU A 58 2.15 -22.84 26.76
N LEU A 59 3.15 -22.58 25.92
CA LEU A 59 3.21 -23.09 24.55
C LEU A 59 3.42 -24.61 24.52
N GLU A 60 4.20 -25.18 25.45
CA GLU A 60 4.42 -26.63 25.58
C GLU A 60 3.18 -27.39 26.04
N HIS A 61 2.27 -26.72 26.78
CA HIS A 61 0.99 -27.29 27.23
C HIS A 61 -0.18 -26.96 26.30
N ASP A 62 0.10 -26.44 25.09
CA ASP A 62 -0.90 -26.02 24.10
C ASP A 62 -1.90 -24.94 24.60
N ASN A 63 -1.50 -24.19 25.63
CA ASN A 63 -2.27 -23.09 26.22
C ASN A 63 -2.02 -21.77 25.46
N LEU A 64 -2.27 -21.77 24.15
CA LEU A 64 -1.97 -20.64 23.26
C LEU A 64 -2.60 -19.31 23.74
N VAL A 65 -3.81 -19.37 24.29
CA VAL A 65 -4.52 -18.20 24.82
C VAL A 65 -3.76 -17.56 25.99
N PHE A 66 -3.23 -18.36 26.92
CA PHE A 66 -2.48 -17.86 28.08
C PHE A 66 -1.08 -17.40 27.70
N ALA A 67 -0.41 -18.09 26.77
CA ALA A 67 0.86 -17.62 26.19
C ALA A 67 0.70 -16.24 25.54
N PHE A 68 -0.40 -16.05 24.80
CA PHE A 68 -0.75 -14.80 24.15
C PHE A 68 -1.10 -13.68 25.15
N GLU A 69 -1.85 -13.99 26.20
CA GLU A 69 -2.18 -13.03 27.26
C GLU A 69 -0.91 -12.47 27.92
N LYS A 70 0.05 -13.35 28.25
CA LYS A 70 1.34 -12.96 28.82
C LYS A 70 2.14 -12.07 27.86
N LEU A 71 2.22 -12.43 26.58
CA LEU A 71 2.90 -11.62 25.56
C LEU A 71 2.24 -10.26 25.30
N SER A 72 0.91 -10.21 25.36
CA SER A 72 0.15 -8.98 25.22
C SER A 72 0.41 -8.02 26.39
N LYS A 73 0.43 -8.54 27.63
CA LYS A 73 0.81 -7.78 28.82
C LYS A 73 2.23 -7.22 28.74
N LEU A 74 3.19 -8.03 28.28
CA LEU A 74 4.56 -7.58 28.05
C LEU A 74 4.62 -6.45 27.01
N SER A 75 3.93 -6.63 25.88
CA SER A 75 3.92 -5.64 24.79
C SER A 75 3.29 -4.32 25.21
N LEU A 76 2.19 -4.36 25.97
CA LEU A 76 1.57 -3.17 26.54
C LEU A 76 2.49 -2.46 27.54
N THR A 77 3.23 -3.21 28.35
CA THR A 77 4.23 -2.66 29.28
C THR A 77 5.35 -1.96 28.53
N THR A 78 5.86 -2.56 27.46
CA THR A 78 6.85 -1.95 26.57
C THR A 78 6.35 -0.65 25.95
N ILE A 79 5.10 -0.63 25.46
CA ILE A 79 4.47 0.58 24.92
C ILE A 79 4.37 1.65 26.00
N HIS A 80 3.89 1.32 27.20
CA HIS A 80 3.72 2.28 28.28
C HIS A 80 5.06 2.87 28.75
N ILE A 81 6.13 2.07 28.77
CA ILE A 81 7.48 2.54 29.08
C ILE A 81 7.99 3.47 27.98
N LEU A 82 7.80 3.11 26.71
CA LEU A 82 8.15 3.97 25.57
C LEU A 82 7.42 5.32 25.63
N GLU A 83 6.13 5.30 25.94
CA GLU A 83 5.30 6.51 26.11
C GLU A 83 5.76 7.34 27.32
N SER A 84 6.02 6.71 28.47
CA SER A 84 6.51 7.40 29.67
C SER A 84 7.90 8.02 29.52
N LYS A 85 8.66 7.63 28.48
CA LYS A 85 9.98 8.16 28.13
C LYS A 85 9.95 9.17 26.98
N GLU A 86 8.77 9.56 26.48
CA GLU A 86 8.59 10.63 25.46
C GLU A 86 9.28 11.96 25.82
N GLY A 87 9.60 12.20 27.09
CA GLY A 87 10.31 13.39 27.56
C GLY A 87 11.85 13.42 27.38
N THR A 88 12.48 12.43 26.73
CA THR A 88 13.94 12.37 26.54
C THR A 88 14.42 12.53 25.08
N ILE A 89 13.50 12.78 24.16
CA ILE A 89 13.85 12.99 22.75
C ILE A 89 14.16 14.47 22.54
N ASP A 90 15.35 14.78 22.01
CA ASP A 90 15.74 16.15 21.71
C ASP A 90 14.68 16.80 20.81
N SER A 91 14.15 17.94 21.27
CA SER A 91 13.20 18.78 20.54
C SER A 91 13.65 19.07 19.10
N LYS A 92 14.97 19.12 18.87
CA LYS A 92 15.58 19.24 17.55
C LYS A 92 15.33 18.00 16.68
N GLU A 93 15.55 16.79 17.19
CA GLU A 93 15.33 15.54 16.47
C GLU A 93 13.85 15.33 16.12
N ILE A 94 12.93 15.69 17.03
CA ILE A 94 11.48 15.67 16.78
C ILE A 94 11.14 16.60 15.60
N LEU A 95 11.76 17.78 15.57
CA LEU A 95 11.50 18.78 14.55
C LEU A 95 12.09 18.41 13.19
N GLU A 96 13.31 17.87 13.14
CA GLU A 96 13.92 17.32 11.92
C GLU A 96 13.07 16.19 11.32
N ALA A 97 12.55 15.33 12.19
CA ALA A 97 11.64 14.26 11.82
C ALA A 97 10.32 14.80 11.22
N ARG A 98 9.75 15.85 11.83
CA ARG A 98 8.52 16.51 11.34
C ARG A 98 8.73 17.19 9.99
N ILE A 99 9.85 17.90 9.81
CA ILE A 99 10.25 18.53 8.55
C ILE A 99 10.38 17.48 7.45
N SER A 100 11.15 16.41 7.70
CA SER A 100 11.39 15.34 6.70
C SER A 100 10.10 14.67 6.23
N ARG A 101 9.11 14.55 7.13
CA ARG A 101 7.80 13.97 6.79
C ARG A 101 6.98 14.89 5.86
N VAL A 102 6.98 16.20 6.09
CA VAL A 102 6.31 17.14 5.17
C VAL A 102 6.99 17.14 3.80
N GLU A 103 8.32 17.06 3.76
CA GLU A 103 9.06 16.96 2.49
C GLU A 103 8.75 15.69 1.71
N TYR A 104 8.63 14.56 2.40
CA TYR A 104 8.20 13.32 1.79
C TYR A 104 6.83 13.48 1.11
N TYR A 105 5.85 14.06 1.81
CA TYR A 105 4.53 14.31 1.22
C TYR A 105 4.58 15.34 0.07
N LEU A 106 5.40 16.39 0.19
CA LEU A 106 5.59 17.35 -0.90
C LEU A 106 6.18 16.72 -2.17
N ASN A 107 7.06 15.73 -2.04
CA ASN A 107 7.63 15.03 -3.20
C ASN A 107 6.60 14.14 -3.92
N LEU A 108 5.56 13.70 -3.20
CA LEU A 108 4.44 12.93 -3.78
C LEU A 108 3.37 13.83 -4.41
N LEU A 109 3.39 15.13 -4.12
CA LEU A 109 2.41 16.09 -4.60
C LEU A 109 2.98 16.89 -5.79
N PRO A 110 2.20 17.16 -6.85
CA PRO A 110 2.68 17.98 -7.95
C PRO A 110 2.92 19.42 -7.49
N SER A 111 3.92 20.07 -8.11
CA SER A 111 4.27 21.46 -7.81
C SER A 111 3.16 22.41 -8.28
N ASN A 112 2.57 23.16 -7.34
CA ASN A 112 1.53 24.15 -7.56
C ASN A 112 1.68 25.28 -6.53
N ARG A 113 0.82 26.30 -6.59
CA ARG A 113 0.90 27.47 -5.70
C ARG A 113 0.77 27.13 -4.21
N LYS A 114 -0.02 26.11 -3.85
CA LYS A 114 -0.20 25.67 -2.45
C LYS A 114 1.01 24.86 -1.97
N THR A 115 1.52 23.93 -2.78
CA THR A 115 2.73 23.14 -2.45
C THR A 115 4.00 23.97 -2.44
N LEU A 116 4.09 25.03 -3.26
CA LEU A 116 5.15 26.05 -3.19
C LEU A 116 5.14 26.79 -1.84
N LYS A 117 3.97 27.22 -1.35
CA LYS A 117 3.86 27.86 -0.03
C LYS A 117 4.28 26.92 1.11
N ILE A 118 3.90 25.64 1.05
CA ILE A 118 4.34 24.64 2.04
C ILE A 118 5.87 24.48 1.96
N LYS A 119 6.44 24.41 0.76
CA LYS A 119 7.89 24.31 0.53
C LYS A 119 8.65 25.53 1.06
N GLU A 120 8.12 26.74 0.89
CA GLU A 120 8.67 27.96 1.49
C GLU A 120 8.69 27.88 3.02
N LYS A 121 7.60 27.41 3.64
CA LYS A 121 7.53 27.23 5.10
C LYS A 121 8.51 26.17 5.60
N ILE A 122 8.69 25.07 4.87
CA ILE A 122 9.66 24.03 5.22
C ILE A 122 11.11 24.51 5.05
N ASN A 123 11.41 25.29 4.00
CA ASN A 123 12.73 25.89 3.84
C ASN A 123 13.04 26.86 4.98
N ALA A 124 12.07 27.71 5.36
CA ALA A 124 12.20 28.61 6.51
C ALA A 124 12.39 27.84 7.83
N ALA A 125 11.64 26.74 8.03
CA ALA A 125 11.80 25.88 9.20
C ALA A 125 13.20 25.26 9.28
N LYS A 126 13.75 24.80 8.15
CA LYS A 126 15.11 24.25 8.07
C LYS A 126 16.20 25.29 8.38
N GLU A 127 16.04 26.51 7.88
CA GLU A 127 16.98 27.59 8.12
C GLU A 127 17.00 27.99 9.59
N GLU A 128 15.83 28.19 10.20
CA GLU A 128 15.73 28.56 11.62
C GLU A 128 16.18 27.42 12.55
N LEU A 129 16.01 26.16 12.13
CA LEU A 129 16.54 25.00 12.85
C LEU A 129 18.07 24.93 12.80
N LYS A 130 18.68 25.24 11.65
CA LYS A 130 20.15 25.40 11.54
C LYS A 130 20.67 26.52 12.42
N ASN A 131 19.89 27.59 12.59
CA ASN A 131 20.20 28.73 13.45
C ASN A 131 19.91 28.47 14.94
N GLY A 132 19.49 27.25 15.32
CA GLY A 132 19.21 26.88 16.72
C GLY A 132 17.91 27.45 17.30
N LYS A 133 17.05 28.06 16.47
CA LYS A 133 15.80 28.69 16.90
C LYS A 133 14.64 27.69 16.81
N ILE A 134 14.61 26.76 17.76
CA ILE A 134 13.71 25.60 17.77
C ILE A 134 12.23 26.01 17.77
N GLU A 135 11.85 27.02 18.54
CA GLU A 135 10.45 27.47 18.65
C GLU A 135 9.93 28.07 17.34
N ILE A 136 10.76 28.88 16.66
CA ILE A 136 10.41 29.51 15.37
C ILE A 136 10.32 28.45 14.27
N ALA A 137 11.28 27.52 14.23
CA ALA A 137 11.25 26.40 13.30
C ALA A 137 10.03 25.48 13.55
N THR A 138 9.60 25.33 14.81
CA THR A 138 8.37 24.60 15.18
C THR A 138 7.11 25.29 14.66
N ASN A 139 7.05 26.63 14.72
CA ASN A 139 5.92 27.40 14.19
C ASN A 139 5.81 27.26 12.66
N TYR A 140 6.93 27.42 11.93
CA TYR A 140 6.94 27.22 10.48
C TYR A 140 6.56 25.79 10.09
N THR A 141 7.05 24.79 10.84
CA THR A 141 6.71 23.38 10.58
C THR A 141 5.22 23.12 10.84
N SER A 142 4.67 23.64 11.93
CA SER A 142 3.23 23.50 12.25
C SER A 142 2.34 24.17 11.20
N GLU A 143 2.74 25.34 10.70
CA GLU A 143 2.03 26.03 9.62
C GLU A 143 2.10 25.23 8.32
N ALA A 144 3.25 24.62 8.00
CA ALA A 144 3.40 23.73 6.85
C ALA A 144 2.51 22.49 6.97
N TYR A 145 2.38 21.88 8.15
CA TYR A 145 1.45 20.77 8.39
C TYR A 145 0.00 21.19 8.20
N ARG A 146 -0.41 22.34 8.73
CA ARG A 146 -1.78 22.84 8.57
C ARG A 146 -2.12 23.06 7.09
N LEU A 147 -1.18 23.64 6.32
CA LEU A 147 -1.34 23.84 4.88
C LEU A 147 -1.33 22.51 4.11
N LEU A 148 -0.52 21.53 4.53
CA LEU A 148 -0.50 20.20 3.95
C LEU A 148 -1.82 19.46 4.23
N ASP A 149 -2.33 19.54 5.46
CA ASP A 149 -3.60 18.95 5.86
C ASP A 149 -4.75 19.57 5.07
N ASP A 150 -4.76 20.90 4.88
CA ASP A 150 -5.71 21.57 3.98
C ASP A 150 -5.62 21.03 2.54
N VAL A 151 -4.41 20.80 2.01
CA VAL A 151 -4.25 20.21 0.66
C VAL A 151 -4.75 18.76 0.59
N LEU A 152 -4.59 17.98 1.66
CA LEU A 152 -4.98 16.58 1.70
C LEU A 152 -6.47 16.38 2.03
N THR A 153 -7.08 17.29 2.77
CA THR A 153 -8.47 17.18 3.27
C THR A 153 -9.47 18.01 2.48
N SER A 154 -9.06 19.11 1.85
CA SER A 154 -9.99 19.99 1.14
C SER A 154 -10.58 19.35 -0.12
N GLY A 155 -10.01 18.26 -0.63
CA GLY A 155 -10.50 17.59 -1.85
C GLY A 155 -10.55 18.52 -3.07
N GLU A 156 -9.99 19.72 -2.98
CA GLU A 156 -9.89 20.64 -4.10
C GLU A 156 -8.97 19.99 -5.11
N PRO A 157 -9.47 19.68 -6.31
CA PRO A 157 -8.66 19.04 -7.31
C PRO A 157 -7.44 19.94 -7.54
N LEU A 158 -6.26 19.34 -7.46
CA LEU A 158 -5.01 19.92 -7.92
C LEU A 158 -5.32 20.79 -9.15
N GLU A 159 -4.95 22.08 -9.12
CA GLU A 159 -5.04 22.98 -10.29
C GLU A 159 -4.05 22.47 -11.35
N ILE A 160 -4.38 21.32 -11.92
CA ILE A 160 -3.83 20.77 -13.14
C ILE A 160 -4.54 21.56 -14.23
N ASP A 161 -3.77 22.18 -15.12
CA ASP A 161 -4.35 22.91 -16.22
C ASP A 161 -5.31 21.99 -17.01
N PRO A 162 -6.41 22.53 -17.56
CA PRO A 162 -7.45 21.71 -18.20
C PRO A 162 -6.92 20.76 -19.28
N LYS A 163 -5.85 21.15 -19.98
CA LYS A 163 -5.19 20.31 -20.98
C LYS A 163 -4.52 19.11 -20.32
N THR A 164 -3.66 19.31 -19.33
CA THR A 164 -3.00 18.20 -18.62
C THR A 164 -4.02 17.29 -17.94
N ARG A 165 -5.09 17.86 -17.37
CA ARG A 165 -6.15 17.07 -16.72
C ARG A 165 -6.94 16.23 -17.73
N ALA A 166 -7.29 16.80 -18.88
CA ALA A 166 -7.95 16.08 -19.96
C ALA A 166 -7.08 14.94 -20.50
N ILE A 167 -5.77 15.17 -20.70
CA ILE A 167 -4.82 14.15 -21.16
C ILE A 167 -4.74 12.99 -20.16
N ILE A 168 -4.56 13.29 -18.87
CA ILE A 168 -4.49 12.27 -17.80
C ILE A 168 -5.79 11.46 -17.73
N LEU A 169 -6.95 12.12 -17.80
CA LEU A 169 -8.25 11.43 -17.76
C LEU A 169 -8.46 10.57 -19.01
N LEU A 170 -8.12 11.06 -20.19
CA LEU A 170 -8.18 10.29 -21.43
C LEU A 170 -7.29 9.05 -21.35
N GLU A 171 -6.07 9.19 -20.82
CA GLU A 171 -5.17 8.06 -20.60
C GLU A 171 -5.76 7.04 -19.63
N LYS A 172 -6.37 7.47 -18.52
CA LYS A 172 -7.04 6.58 -17.56
C LYS A 172 -8.22 5.82 -18.18
N PHE A 173 -9.00 6.50 -19.03
CA PHE A 173 -10.12 5.89 -19.75
C PHE A 173 -9.60 4.85 -20.75
N ASN A 174 -8.55 5.18 -21.51
CA ASN A 174 -7.86 4.25 -22.40
C ASN A 174 -7.34 3.00 -21.68
N ARG A 175 -6.68 3.18 -20.53
CA ARG A 175 -6.22 2.06 -19.69
C ARG A 175 -7.37 1.17 -19.21
N THR A 176 -8.56 1.74 -18.99
CA THR A 176 -9.76 0.97 -18.65
C THR A 176 -10.23 0.10 -19.83
N ILE A 177 -10.20 0.63 -21.06
CA ILE A 177 -10.52 -0.16 -22.27
C ILE A 177 -9.53 -1.29 -22.52
N ILE A 178 -8.23 -1.03 -22.32
CA ILE A 178 -7.19 -2.05 -22.43
C ILE A 178 -7.46 -3.18 -21.42
N TYR A 179 -7.75 -2.82 -20.17
CA TYR A 179 -8.10 -3.77 -19.12
C TYR A 179 -9.37 -4.57 -19.46
N ALA A 180 -10.41 -3.90 -19.95
CA ALA A 180 -11.66 -4.55 -20.37
C ALA A 180 -11.40 -5.60 -21.46
N THR A 181 -10.59 -5.24 -22.46
CA THR A 181 -10.22 -6.13 -23.57
C THR A 181 -9.46 -7.36 -23.06
N GLN A 182 -8.52 -7.17 -22.13
CA GLN A 182 -7.77 -8.27 -21.50
C GLN A 182 -8.70 -9.22 -20.74
N ILE A 183 -9.62 -8.69 -19.95
CA ILE A 183 -10.59 -9.49 -19.21
C ILE A 183 -11.49 -10.27 -20.18
N PHE A 184 -12.09 -9.62 -21.18
CA PHE A 184 -12.99 -10.27 -22.12
C PHE A 184 -12.31 -11.38 -22.92
N ILE A 185 -11.07 -11.16 -23.37
CA ILE A 185 -10.26 -12.20 -24.02
C ILE A 185 -10.01 -13.37 -23.06
N ALA A 186 -9.64 -13.08 -21.81
CA ALA A 186 -9.32 -14.12 -20.82
C ALA A 186 -10.56 -14.93 -20.39
N SER A 187 -11.69 -14.27 -20.15
CA SER A 187 -12.93 -14.87 -19.67
C SER A 187 -13.78 -15.49 -20.78
N GLY A 188 -13.50 -15.17 -22.05
CA GLY A 188 -14.35 -15.55 -23.19
C GLY A 188 -15.70 -14.83 -23.19
N SER A 189 -15.83 -13.74 -22.43
CA SER A 189 -17.03 -12.90 -22.41
C SER A 189 -17.05 -11.98 -23.63
N ASN A 190 -18.24 -11.69 -24.15
CA ASN A 190 -18.37 -10.73 -25.25
C ASN A 190 -18.14 -9.29 -24.75
N THR A 191 -17.59 -8.46 -25.63
CA THR A 191 -17.44 -7.02 -25.41
C THR A 191 -18.79 -6.40 -25.01
N SER A 192 -18.84 -5.78 -23.84
CA SER A 192 -20.06 -5.19 -23.31
C SER A 192 -20.39 -3.86 -23.99
N TYR A 193 -21.64 -3.42 -23.85
CA TYR A 193 -22.11 -2.13 -24.38
C TYR A 193 -21.29 -0.95 -23.80
N GLU A 194 -20.85 -1.09 -22.57
CA GLU A 194 -20.04 -0.15 -21.79
C GLU A 194 -18.66 0.08 -22.43
N ALA A 195 -18.00 -0.99 -22.87
CA ALA A 195 -16.71 -0.88 -23.55
C ALA A 195 -16.84 -0.15 -24.90
N LEU A 196 -17.90 -0.43 -25.67
CA LEU A 196 -18.16 0.26 -26.94
C LEU A 196 -18.51 1.74 -26.73
N TYR A 197 -19.28 2.04 -25.68
CA TYR A 197 -19.60 3.41 -25.31
C TYR A 197 -18.34 4.20 -24.96
N LEU A 198 -17.49 3.65 -24.09
CA LEU A 198 -16.25 4.30 -23.66
C LEU A 198 -15.25 4.46 -24.81
N GLN A 199 -15.14 3.49 -25.72
CA GLN A 199 -14.32 3.64 -26.94
C GLN A 199 -14.76 4.84 -27.78
N LYS A 200 -16.06 5.00 -28.04
CA LYS A 200 -16.59 6.15 -28.78
C LYS A 200 -16.39 7.48 -28.04
N LEU A 201 -16.49 7.46 -26.71
CA LEU A 201 -16.20 8.63 -25.88
C LEU A 201 -14.73 9.04 -25.99
N ILE A 202 -13.82 8.08 -25.86
CA ILE A 202 -12.38 8.27 -26.00
C ILE A 202 -12.05 8.83 -27.38
N GLU A 203 -12.51 8.21 -28.47
CA GLU A 203 -12.25 8.69 -29.84
C GLU A 203 -12.72 10.13 -30.07
N ARG A 204 -13.84 10.51 -29.47
CA ARG A 204 -14.36 11.89 -29.55
C ARG A 204 -13.53 12.85 -28.71
N CYS A 205 -13.15 12.47 -27.49
CA CYS A 205 -12.31 13.29 -26.62
C CYS A 205 -10.91 13.48 -27.22
N ASP A 206 -10.36 12.45 -27.86
CA ASP A 206 -9.08 12.49 -28.55
C ASP A 206 -9.11 13.52 -29.70
N LYS A 207 -10.14 13.48 -30.55
CA LYS A 207 -10.36 14.50 -31.60
C LYS A 207 -10.50 15.93 -31.06
N LEU A 208 -11.16 16.09 -29.91
CA LEU A 208 -11.29 17.39 -29.24
C LEU A 208 -9.92 17.89 -28.75
N ILE A 209 -9.08 17.01 -28.20
CA ILE A 209 -7.72 17.31 -27.74
C ILE A 209 -6.80 17.66 -28.92
N GLU A 210 -6.87 16.91 -30.02
CA GLU A 210 -6.14 17.20 -31.28
C GLU A 210 -6.51 18.58 -31.84
N SER A 211 -7.76 19.00 -31.66
CA SER A 211 -8.27 20.32 -32.07
C SER A 211 -8.04 21.42 -31.04
N GLU A 212 -7.24 21.17 -29.99
CA GLU A 212 -6.96 22.08 -28.87
C GLU A 212 -8.19 22.49 -28.03
N ARG A 213 -9.31 21.77 -28.14
CA ARG A 213 -10.57 22.01 -27.41
C ARG A 213 -10.59 21.28 -26.07
N TYR A 214 -9.59 21.57 -25.23
CA TYR A 214 -9.33 20.83 -24.00
C TYR A 214 -10.43 20.94 -22.93
N LEU A 215 -11.11 22.08 -22.81
CA LEU A 215 -12.19 22.28 -21.84
C LEU A 215 -13.41 21.40 -22.15
N GLU A 216 -13.72 21.22 -23.43
CA GLU A 216 -14.84 20.38 -23.86
C GLU A 216 -14.52 18.90 -23.67
N ALA A 217 -13.29 18.49 -24.03
CA ALA A 217 -12.82 17.14 -23.75
C ALA A 217 -12.84 16.85 -22.24
N LEU A 218 -12.39 17.81 -21.42
CA LEU A 218 -12.41 17.68 -19.96
C LEU A 218 -13.83 17.52 -19.43
N TYR A 219 -14.78 18.34 -19.89
CA TYR A 219 -16.18 18.25 -19.44
C TYR A 219 -16.81 16.89 -19.78
N GLU A 220 -16.57 16.38 -20.99
CA GLU A 220 -17.04 15.05 -21.42
C GLU A 220 -16.40 13.92 -20.59
N LEU A 221 -15.10 14.01 -20.30
CA LEU A 221 -14.40 13.01 -19.48
C LEU A 221 -14.87 13.04 -18.01
N GLU A 222 -14.99 14.23 -17.41
CA GLU A 222 -15.42 14.37 -16.02
C GLU A 222 -16.87 13.93 -15.81
N GLY A 223 -17.75 14.26 -16.76
CA GLY A 223 -19.14 13.81 -16.74
C GLY A 223 -19.31 12.29 -16.78
N ASN A 224 -18.27 11.55 -17.18
CA ASN A 224 -18.29 10.10 -17.34
C ASN A 224 -17.40 9.34 -16.33
N ILE A 225 -16.80 10.02 -15.34
CA ILE A 225 -15.98 9.34 -14.31
C ILE A 225 -16.78 8.27 -13.56
N GLY A 226 -17.99 8.61 -13.09
CA GLY A 226 -18.83 7.66 -12.36
C GLY A 226 -19.21 6.43 -13.20
N TYR A 227 -19.39 6.60 -14.51
CA TYR A 227 -19.63 5.49 -15.42
C TYR A 227 -18.41 4.58 -15.56
N VAL A 228 -17.22 5.17 -15.68
CA VAL A 228 -15.96 4.41 -15.70
C VAL A 228 -15.74 3.65 -14.40
N GLU A 229 -16.01 4.26 -13.24
CA GLU A 229 -15.88 3.58 -11.94
C GLU A 229 -16.82 2.38 -11.82
N MET A 230 -18.08 2.53 -12.25
CA MET A 230 -19.04 1.43 -12.28
C MET A 230 -18.55 0.28 -13.19
N PHE A 231 -18.08 0.62 -14.39
CA PHE A 231 -17.57 -0.37 -15.32
C PHE A 231 -16.30 -1.06 -14.79
N GLN A 232 -15.39 -0.32 -14.14
CA GLN A 232 -14.21 -0.89 -13.49
C GLN A 232 -14.57 -1.88 -12.37
N ASN A 233 -15.62 -1.60 -11.60
CA ASN A 233 -16.10 -2.52 -10.57
C ASN A 233 -16.69 -3.80 -11.17
N GLU A 234 -17.41 -3.70 -12.29
CA GLU A 234 -17.92 -4.85 -13.03
C GLU A 234 -16.76 -5.70 -13.58
N LEU A 235 -15.78 -5.06 -14.21
CA LEU A 235 -14.57 -5.70 -14.72
C LEU A 235 -13.79 -6.42 -13.61
N GLU A 236 -13.65 -5.81 -12.43
CA GLU A 236 -13.04 -6.46 -11.26
C GLU A 236 -13.84 -7.69 -10.81
N SER A 237 -15.17 -7.64 -10.84
CA SER A 237 -15.99 -8.81 -10.50
C SER A 237 -15.75 -9.95 -11.48
N ILE A 238 -15.80 -9.67 -12.79
CA ILE A 238 -15.55 -10.68 -13.84
C ILE A 238 -14.15 -11.26 -13.70
N TYR A 239 -13.16 -10.41 -13.45
CA TYR A 239 -11.78 -10.84 -13.22
C TYR A 239 -11.67 -11.75 -12.01
N VAL A 240 -12.26 -11.39 -10.87
CA VAL A 240 -12.24 -12.22 -9.65
C VAL A 240 -12.86 -13.59 -9.90
N ASP A 241 -14.02 -13.64 -10.56
CA ASP A 241 -14.70 -14.89 -10.88
C ASP A 241 -13.87 -15.75 -11.84
N TYR A 242 -13.26 -15.13 -12.86
CA TYR A 242 -12.36 -15.81 -13.78
C TYR A 242 -11.17 -16.44 -13.06
N ILE A 243 -10.44 -15.66 -12.26
CA ILE A 243 -9.26 -16.14 -11.52
C ILE A 243 -9.64 -17.27 -10.57
N LYS A 244 -10.79 -17.14 -9.88
CA LYS A 244 -11.32 -18.16 -8.99
C LYS A 244 -11.60 -19.47 -9.74
N ASN A 245 -12.35 -19.40 -10.83
CA ASN A 245 -12.69 -20.58 -11.64
C ASN A 245 -11.44 -21.27 -12.20
N ARG A 246 -10.47 -20.50 -12.71
CA ARG A 246 -9.19 -21.02 -13.21
C ARG A 246 -8.41 -21.71 -12.09
N PHE A 247 -8.31 -21.07 -10.93
CA PHE A 247 -7.60 -21.63 -9.79
C PHE A 247 -8.25 -22.92 -9.26
N GLU A 248 -9.58 -22.95 -9.15
CA GLU A 248 -10.30 -24.14 -8.66
C GLU A 248 -10.16 -25.33 -9.62
N THR A 249 -10.15 -25.07 -10.93
CA THR A 249 -10.08 -26.09 -11.99
C THR A 249 -8.67 -26.62 -12.21
N GLU A 250 -7.67 -25.73 -12.29
CA GLU A 250 -6.31 -26.04 -12.75
C GLU A 250 -5.27 -26.04 -11.61
N ARG A 251 -5.56 -25.36 -10.49
CA ARG A 251 -4.71 -25.24 -9.29
C ARG A 251 -3.23 -25.01 -9.61
N LYS A 252 -2.44 -26.09 -9.58
CA LYS A 252 -0.99 -26.09 -9.78
C LYS A 252 -0.59 -25.70 -11.20
N GLU A 253 -1.36 -26.11 -12.20
CA GLU A 253 -1.09 -25.77 -13.60
C GLU A 253 -1.26 -24.28 -13.84
N TYR A 254 -2.31 -23.69 -13.25
CA TYR A 254 -2.55 -22.25 -13.32
C TYR A 254 -1.43 -21.43 -12.64
N LEU A 255 -0.96 -21.89 -11.48
CA LEU A 255 0.21 -21.30 -10.81
C LEU A 255 1.46 -21.31 -11.69
N ILE A 256 1.75 -22.43 -12.35
CA ILE A 256 2.90 -22.54 -13.25
C ILE A 256 2.75 -21.57 -14.44
N GLN A 257 1.55 -21.44 -15.02
CA GLN A 257 1.30 -20.46 -16.08
C GLN A 257 1.59 -19.03 -15.62
N LEU A 258 1.12 -18.64 -14.43
CA LEU A 258 1.38 -17.31 -13.87
C LEU A 258 2.88 -17.07 -13.62
N MET A 259 3.60 -18.06 -13.12
CA MET A 259 5.05 -17.97 -12.90
C MET A 259 5.82 -17.82 -14.22
N LEU A 260 5.42 -18.54 -15.27
CA LEU A 260 6.00 -18.40 -16.62
C LEU A 260 5.74 -17.01 -17.19
N SER A 261 4.52 -16.49 -17.05
CA SER A 261 4.18 -15.11 -17.46
C SER A 261 5.00 -14.08 -16.69
N LEU A 262 5.15 -14.24 -15.38
CA LEU A 262 5.94 -13.33 -14.55
C LEU A 262 7.43 -13.35 -14.94
N ASN A 263 7.98 -14.52 -15.24
CA ASN A 263 9.37 -14.64 -15.70
C ASN A 263 9.60 -13.92 -17.04
N ARG A 264 8.62 -13.92 -17.94
CA ARG A 264 8.69 -13.13 -19.18
C ARG A 264 8.71 -11.63 -18.86
N ILE A 265 7.79 -11.17 -18.01
CA ILE A 265 7.69 -9.76 -17.59
C ILE A 265 8.97 -9.30 -16.89
N LYS A 266 9.56 -10.13 -16.03
CA LYS A 266 10.79 -9.82 -15.30
C LYS A 266 11.93 -9.36 -16.22
N SER A 267 12.01 -9.90 -17.44
CA SER A 267 13.04 -9.52 -18.41
C SER A 267 12.78 -8.17 -19.11
N LEU A 268 11.54 -7.68 -19.05
CA LEU A 268 11.08 -6.46 -19.74
C LEU A 268 11.06 -5.25 -18.79
N VAL A 269 10.92 -5.47 -17.49
CA VAL A 269 10.82 -4.41 -16.48
C VAL A 269 12.20 -3.82 -16.15
N LYS A 270 12.33 -2.49 -16.22
CA LYS A 270 13.57 -1.75 -15.94
C LYS A 270 13.46 -0.74 -14.78
N GLU A 271 12.24 -0.35 -14.41
CA GLU A 271 11.98 0.62 -13.34
C GLU A 271 12.04 -0.05 -11.97
N ALA A 272 12.73 0.58 -11.01
CA ALA A 272 12.95 0.01 -9.67
C ALA A 272 11.65 -0.37 -8.93
N GLU A 273 10.62 0.49 -8.99
CA GLU A 273 9.32 0.24 -8.36
C GLU A 273 8.61 -0.97 -8.99
N LYS A 274 8.68 -1.11 -10.31
CA LYS A 274 8.11 -2.27 -11.03
C LYS A 274 8.90 -3.55 -10.76
N ILE A 275 10.22 -3.46 -10.50
CA ILE A 275 11.05 -4.62 -10.09
C ILE A 275 10.58 -5.15 -8.74
N GLU A 276 10.32 -4.28 -7.76
CA GLU A 276 9.81 -4.69 -6.44
C GLU A 276 8.45 -5.41 -6.58
N LEU A 277 7.56 -4.90 -7.42
CA LEU A 277 6.28 -5.56 -7.73
C LEU A 277 6.48 -6.96 -8.34
N VAL A 278 7.44 -7.13 -9.24
CA VAL A 278 7.79 -8.45 -9.81
C VAL A 278 8.28 -9.41 -8.72
N GLU A 279 9.11 -8.93 -7.79
CA GLU A 279 9.61 -9.75 -6.68
C GLU A 279 8.49 -10.18 -5.74
N ILE A 280 7.59 -9.26 -5.40
CA ILE A 280 6.41 -9.54 -4.57
C ILE A 280 5.53 -10.61 -5.24
N ALA A 281 5.19 -10.44 -6.52
CA ALA A 281 4.38 -11.41 -7.26
C ALA A 281 5.07 -12.78 -7.32
N SER A 282 6.39 -12.82 -7.46
CA SER A 282 7.16 -14.06 -7.47
C SER A 282 7.11 -14.78 -6.13
N ALA A 283 7.30 -14.03 -5.03
CA ALA A 283 7.18 -14.57 -3.68
C ALA A 283 5.77 -15.13 -3.42
N ASP A 284 4.73 -14.40 -3.81
CA ASP A 284 3.34 -14.83 -3.65
C ASP A 284 3.03 -16.11 -4.42
N LEU A 285 3.47 -16.23 -5.69
CA LEU A 285 3.26 -17.44 -6.48
C LEU A 285 4.03 -18.65 -5.93
N ASN A 286 5.27 -18.44 -5.45
CA ASN A 286 6.06 -19.49 -4.82
C ASN A 286 5.43 -19.99 -3.51
N LEU A 287 4.89 -19.08 -2.70
CA LEU A 287 4.16 -19.44 -1.48
C LEU A 287 2.83 -20.11 -1.82
N ALA A 288 2.10 -19.63 -2.82
CA ALA A 288 0.86 -20.25 -3.28
C ALA A 288 1.07 -21.69 -3.78
N LEU A 289 2.20 -21.96 -4.45
CA LEU A 289 2.58 -23.32 -4.85
C LEU A 289 2.81 -24.24 -3.66
N LYS A 290 3.47 -23.74 -2.60
CA LYS A 290 3.63 -24.47 -1.33
C LYS A 290 2.27 -24.72 -0.68
N ASP A 291 1.41 -23.70 -0.63
CA ASP A 291 0.07 -23.79 -0.06
C ASP A 291 -0.79 -24.84 -0.81
N VAL A 292 -0.74 -24.88 -2.15
CA VAL A 292 -1.42 -25.92 -2.96
C VAL A 292 -0.89 -27.32 -2.64
N ASN A 293 0.44 -27.50 -2.54
CA ASN A 293 1.02 -28.80 -2.20
C ASN A 293 0.65 -29.26 -0.77
N LEU A 294 0.37 -28.31 0.13
CA LEU A 294 -0.09 -28.56 1.50
C LEU A 294 -1.62 -28.65 1.63
N GLY A 295 -2.38 -28.53 0.53
CA GLY A 295 -3.85 -28.56 0.54
C GLY A 295 -4.53 -27.29 1.06
N ARG A 296 -3.80 -26.18 1.24
CA ARG A 296 -4.28 -24.88 1.74
C ARG A 296 -4.82 -24.00 0.60
N TYR A 297 -5.91 -24.44 -0.02
CA TYR A 297 -6.39 -23.85 -1.27
C TYR A 297 -6.90 -22.40 -1.13
N GLU A 298 -7.55 -22.04 -0.03
CA GLU A 298 -8.02 -20.66 0.19
C GLU A 298 -6.87 -19.66 0.31
N THR A 299 -5.83 -20.02 1.07
CA THR A 299 -4.62 -19.19 1.20
C THR A 299 -3.88 -19.07 -0.13
N ALA A 300 -3.74 -20.18 -0.85
CA ALA A 300 -3.15 -20.18 -2.17
C ALA A 300 -3.92 -19.28 -3.15
N TYR A 301 -5.26 -19.33 -3.13
CA TYR A 301 -6.11 -18.49 -3.96
C TYR A 301 -5.89 -16.99 -3.69
N LEU A 302 -5.83 -16.57 -2.42
CA LEU A 302 -5.59 -15.16 -2.07
C LEU A 302 -4.25 -14.65 -2.61
N ARG A 303 -3.21 -15.48 -2.53
CA ARG A 303 -1.88 -15.17 -3.09
C ARG A 303 -1.90 -15.13 -4.61
N VAL A 304 -2.57 -16.09 -5.25
CA VAL A 304 -2.77 -16.12 -6.70
C VAL A 304 -3.50 -14.87 -7.18
N ARG A 305 -4.58 -14.47 -6.50
CA ARG A 305 -5.33 -13.27 -6.83
C ARG A 305 -4.46 -12.01 -6.74
N ARG A 306 -3.68 -11.88 -5.66
CA ARG A 306 -2.77 -10.74 -5.46
C ARG A 306 -1.66 -10.72 -6.52
N ALA A 307 -0.97 -11.83 -6.75
CA ALA A 307 0.07 -11.94 -7.76
C ALA A 307 -0.48 -11.65 -9.16
N SER A 308 -1.65 -12.21 -9.50
CA SER A 308 -2.29 -11.99 -10.80
C SER A 308 -2.66 -10.52 -11.01
N LYS A 309 -3.12 -9.80 -9.96
CA LYS A 309 -3.35 -8.34 -10.05
C LYS A 309 -2.08 -7.55 -10.32
N ILE A 310 -0.97 -7.96 -9.69
CA ILE A 310 0.33 -7.32 -9.92
C ILE A 310 0.79 -7.57 -11.36
N LEU A 311 0.69 -8.81 -11.85
CA LEU A 311 1.00 -9.14 -13.25
C LEU A 311 0.16 -8.29 -14.22
N ASP A 312 -1.14 -8.22 -13.99
CA ASP A 312 -2.06 -7.43 -14.82
C ASP A 312 -1.72 -5.94 -14.82
N TYR A 313 -1.41 -5.37 -13.65
CA TYR A 313 -0.92 -3.99 -13.54
C TYR A 313 0.38 -3.76 -14.32
N LEU A 314 1.34 -4.68 -14.19
CA LEU A 314 2.63 -4.59 -14.88
C LEU A 314 2.41 -4.62 -16.40
N VAL A 315 1.55 -5.51 -16.91
CA VAL A 315 1.23 -5.57 -18.35
C VAL A 315 0.58 -4.28 -18.85
N ARG A 316 -0.33 -3.68 -18.08
CA ARG A 316 -1.00 -2.42 -18.46
C ARG A 316 -0.11 -1.19 -18.45
N THR A 317 1.00 -1.24 -17.71
CA THR A 317 1.89 -0.09 -17.48
C THR A 317 3.27 -0.23 -18.10
N MET A 318 3.52 -1.32 -18.82
CA MET A 318 4.66 -1.44 -19.72
C MET A 318 4.34 -0.70 -21.01
N GLU A 319 5.08 0.37 -21.29
CA GLU A 319 5.15 0.92 -22.65
C GLU A 319 5.76 -0.15 -23.56
N VAL A 320 5.09 -0.46 -24.68
CA VAL A 320 5.60 -1.33 -25.74
C VAL A 320 6.38 -0.50 -26.75
#